data_AF-A0A950C214-F1
#
_entry.id   AF-A0A950C214-F1
#
_cell.length_a   1.000
_cell.length_b   1.000
_cell.length_c   1.000
_cell.angle_alpha   90.00
_cell.angle_beta   90.00
_cell.angle_gamma   90.00
#
_symmetry.space_group_name_H-M   'P 1'
#
loop_
_entity.id
_entity.type
_entity.pdbx_description
1 polymer ?
#
loop_
_entity_poly.entity_id
_entity_poly.type
_entity_poly.pdbx_seq_one_letter_code
_entity_poly.pdbx_strand_id
1 'polypeptide(L)'
;GTSGGVTLLGTIAAPVGGMLIGIAGLAARAVMPIGAWLGVTAAAGLAGSLIDSVLGATLQGQWRCPGCGRVQDARCHRGCEMPGTLVSGVAWLDNDGVNAAATAAGACLGYLSAMAMH
;
A
#
# COMPACT_ATOMS: atom_id res chain seq x y z
N GLY A 1 -5.57 -10.22 2.75
CA GLY A 1 -5.78 -9.94 1.33
C GLY A 1 -7.17 -10.39 0.91
N THR A 2 -8.18 -9.58 1.16
CA THR A 2 -9.54 -9.78 0.62
C THR A 2 -9.66 -8.99 -0.68
N SER A 3 -8.99 -9.50 -1.72
CA SER A 3 -9.10 -9.04 -3.10
C SER A 3 -10.55 -9.19 -3.58
N GLY A 4 -11.23 -8.10 -3.94
CA GLY A 4 -12.54 -8.23 -4.58
C GLY A 4 -13.44 -7.00 -4.65
N GLY A 5 -12.98 -5.81 -4.28
CA GLY A 5 -13.71 -4.57 -4.55
C GLY A 5 -13.06 -3.83 -5.70
N VAL A 6 -13.51 -4.03 -6.95
CA VAL A 6 -13.21 -3.06 -8.00
C VAL A 6 -13.98 -1.79 -7.65
N THR A 7 -13.29 -0.80 -7.08
CA THR A 7 -13.87 0.51 -6.79
C THR A 7 -13.67 1.42 -8.00
N LEU A 8 -14.61 2.35 -8.24
CA LEU A 8 -14.47 3.35 -9.29
C LEU A 8 -13.17 4.16 -9.12
N LEU A 9 -12.85 4.50 -7.88
CA LEU A 9 -11.62 5.21 -7.52
C LEU A 9 -10.38 4.38 -7.90
N GLY A 10 -10.35 3.09 -7.54
CA GLY A 10 -9.24 2.19 -7.89
C GLY A 10 -9.08 2.03 -9.41
N THR A 11 -10.19 1.91 -10.14
CA THR A 11 -10.17 1.77 -11.61
C THR A 11 -9.59 3.02 -12.30
N ILE A 12 -9.88 4.22 -11.80
CA ILE A 12 -9.34 5.47 -12.34
C ILE A 12 -7.90 5.71 -11.86
N ALA A 13 -7.61 5.39 -10.60
CA ALA A 13 -6.29 5.58 -10.01
C ALA A 13 -5.24 4.65 -10.64
N ALA A 14 -5.62 3.44 -11.06
CA ALA A 14 -4.72 2.45 -11.64
C ALA A 14 -3.94 2.94 -12.87
N PRO A 15 -4.56 3.43 -13.96
CA PRO A 15 -3.82 3.91 -15.13
C PRO A 15 -2.96 5.14 -14.82
N VAL A 16 -3.43 6.04 -13.96
CA VAL A 16 -2.66 7.22 -13.53
C VAL A 16 -1.41 6.80 -12.74
N GLY A 17 -1.56 5.88 -11.79
CA GLY A 17 -0.45 5.31 -11.04
C GLY A 17 0.55 4.59 -11.94
N GLY A 18 0.07 3.79 -12.89
CA GLY A 18 0.92 3.12 -13.89
C GLY A 18 1.72 4.11 -14.74
N MET A 19 1.10 5.20 -15.20
CA MET A 19 1.78 6.24 -15.97
C MET A 19 2.86 6.96 -15.15
N LEU A 20 2.58 7.27 -13.88
CA LEU A 20 3.56 7.87 -12.97
C LEU A 20 4.76 6.96 -12.74
N ILE A 21 4.54 5.66 -12.51
CA ILE A 21 5.61 4.67 -12.37
C ILE A 21 6.46 4.60 -13.66
N GLY A 22 5.82 4.61 -14.82
CA GLY A 22 6.51 4.61 -16.12
C GLY A 22 7.41 5.83 -16.32
N ILE A 23 6.90 7.04 -16.02
CA ILE A 23 7.66 8.30 -16.10
C ILE A 23 8.83 8.28 -15.12
N ALA A 24 8.61 7.85 -13.88
CA ALA A 24 9.66 7.75 -12.87
C ALA A 24 10.77 6.77 -13.30
N GLY A 25 10.39 5.62 -13.88
CA GLY A 25 11.34 4.67 -14.45
C GLY A 25 12.17 5.25 -15.58
N LEU A 26 11.55 6.01 -16.50
CA LEU A 26 12.26 6.67 -17.60
C LEU A 26 13.25 7.73 -17.09
N ALA A 27 12.82 8.57 -16.14
CA ALA A 27 13.67 9.58 -15.52
C ALA A 27 14.87 8.93 -14.79
N ALA A 28 14.64 7.86 -14.04
CA ALA A 28 15.70 7.14 -13.35
C ALA A 28 16.73 6.55 -14.33
N ARG A 29 16.28 5.98 -15.47
CA ARG A 29 17.19 5.49 -16.51
C ARG A 29 18.09 6.57 -17.12
N ALA A 30 17.65 7.83 -17.12
CA ALA A 30 18.46 8.92 -17.65
C ALA A 30 19.62 9.30 -16.72
N VAL A 31 19.55 8.92 -15.44
CA VAL A 31 20.48 9.38 -14.41
C VAL A 31 21.33 8.24 -13.83
N MET A 32 20.88 6.98 -13.86
CA MET A 32 21.65 5.87 -13.26
C MET A 32 21.73 4.60 -14.13
N PRO A 33 22.82 3.80 -14.01
CA PRO A 33 22.93 2.50 -14.67
C PRO A 33 21.83 1.53 -14.22
N ILE A 34 21.43 0.62 -15.11
CA ILE A 34 20.32 -0.31 -14.85
C ILE A 34 20.55 -1.20 -13.63
N GLY A 35 21.79 -1.64 -13.35
CA GLY A 35 22.10 -2.46 -12.18
C GLY A 35 21.89 -1.72 -10.86
N ALA A 36 22.34 -0.46 -10.79
CA ALA A 36 22.13 0.39 -9.63
C ALA A 36 20.63 0.71 -9.43
N TRP A 37 19.91 0.98 -10.52
CA TRP A 37 18.47 1.20 -10.50
C TRP A 37 17.70 -0.01 -9.96
N LEU A 38 18.02 -1.21 -10.44
CA LEU A 38 17.42 -2.45 -9.95
C LEU A 38 17.72 -2.67 -8.46
N GLY A 39 18.94 -2.41 -8.01
CA GLY A 39 19.30 -2.52 -6.59
C GLY A 39 18.51 -1.56 -5.70
N VAL A 40 18.45 -0.27 -6.08
CA VAL A 40 17.72 0.76 -5.34
C VAL A 40 16.22 0.46 -5.30
N THR A 41 15.62 0.11 -6.44
CA THR A 41 14.18 -0.19 -6.51
C THR A 41 13.82 -1.47 -5.76
N ALA A 42 14.68 -2.50 -5.78
CA ALA A 42 14.47 -3.71 -4.98
C ALA A 42 14.56 -3.43 -3.48
N ALA A 43 15.55 -2.66 -3.04
CA ALA A 43 15.70 -2.27 -1.63
C ALA A 43 14.52 -1.40 -1.15
N ALA A 44 14.11 -0.43 -1.97
CA ALA A 44 12.96 0.43 -1.72
C ALA A 44 11.65 -0.38 -1.67
N GLY A 45 11.46 -1.35 -2.57
CA GLY A 45 10.31 -2.25 -2.57
C GLY A 45 10.26 -3.14 -1.33
N LEU A 46 11.40 -3.70 -0.91
CA LEU A 46 11.50 -4.46 0.32
C LEU A 46 11.16 -3.58 1.54
N ALA A 47 11.79 -2.42 1.65
CA ALA A 47 11.49 -1.47 2.74
C ALA A 47 10.01 -1.06 2.76
N GLY A 48 9.43 -0.77 1.59
CA GLY A 48 8.01 -0.49 1.44
C GLY A 48 7.13 -1.64 1.95
N SER A 49 7.43 -2.89 1.59
CA SER A 49 6.67 -4.06 2.06
C SER A 49 6.76 -4.30 3.57
N LEU A 50 7.90 -3.95 4.18
CA LEU A 50 8.07 -4.02 5.63
C LEU A 50 7.26 -2.94 6.33
N ILE A 51 7.27 -1.72 5.79
CA ILE A 51 6.45 -0.60 6.29
C ILE A 51 4.97 -0.96 6.15
N ASP A 52 4.54 -1.49 5.00
CA ASP A 52 3.19 -1.99 4.77
C ASP A 52 2.76 -2.99 5.84
N SER A 53 3.59 -4.01 6.09
CA SER A 53 3.31 -5.03 7.10
C SER A 53 3.19 -4.44 8.51
N VAL A 54 4.06 -3.49 8.87
CA VAL A 54 4.03 -2.83 10.19
C VAL A 54 2.80 -1.95 10.33
N LEU A 55 2.51 -1.09 9.34
CA LEU A 55 1.33 -0.22 9.35
C LEU A 55 0.03 -1.04 9.31
N GLY A 56 0.01 -2.10 8.51
CA GLY A 56 -1.09 -3.06 8.41
C GLY A 56 -1.39 -3.75 9.73
N ALA A 57 -0.35 -4.17 10.46
CA ALA A 57 -0.50 -4.84 11.75
C ALA A 57 -0.87 -3.88 12.89
N THR A 58 -0.44 -2.62 12.83
CA THR A 58 -0.53 -1.69 13.97
C THR A 58 -1.63 -0.64 13.83
N LEU A 59 -1.80 -0.09 12.63
CA LEU A 59 -2.69 1.06 12.40
C LEU A 59 -3.92 0.71 11.57
N GLN A 60 -3.90 -0.36 10.76
CA GLN A 60 -5.05 -0.72 9.94
C GLN A 60 -6.26 -1.08 10.82
N GLY A 61 -7.43 -0.53 10.49
CA GLY A 61 -8.67 -0.82 11.19
C GLY A 61 -9.05 -2.30 11.08
N GLN A 62 -9.21 -2.96 12.23
CA GLN A 62 -9.72 -4.32 12.34
C GLN A 62 -11.08 -4.32 13.01
N TRP A 63 -12.03 -5.03 12.43
CA TRP A 63 -13.44 -5.02 12.77
C TRP A 63 -13.92 -6.42 13.14
N ARG A 64 -14.69 -6.52 14.23
CA ARG A 64 -15.34 -7.77 14.62
C ARG A 64 -16.80 -7.75 14.18
N CYS A 65 -17.20 -8.79 13.46
CA CYS A 65 -18.59 -9.00 13.07
C CYS A 65 -19.43 -9.39 14.30
N PRO A 66 -20.55 -8.70 14.61
CA PRO A 66 -21.42 -9.09 15.71
C PRO A 66 -22.19 -10.40 15.45
N GLY A 67 -22.38 -10.78 14.18
CA GLY A 67 -23.13 -12.00 13.82
C GLY A 67 -22.35 -13.30 13.96
N CYS A 68 -21.08 -13.32 13.54
CA CYS A 68 -20.26 -14.53 13.53
C CYS A 68 -19.01 -14.43 14.42
N GLY A 69 -18.74 -13.27 15.02
CA GLY A 69 -17.60 -13.05 15.91
C GLY A 69 -16.24 -12.96 15.21
N ARG A 70 -16.17 -13.13 13.88
CA ARG A 70 -14.93 -13.08 13.08
C ARG A 70 -14.34 -11.66 13.06
N VAL A 71 -13.01 -11.58 13.19
CA VAL A 71 -12.22 -10.34 13.01
C VAL A 71 -11.73 -10.25 11.57
N GLN A 72 -11.80 -9.06 10.98
CA GLN A 72 -11.51 -8.80 9.58
C GLN A 72 -11.15 -7.33 9.35
N ASP A 73 -10.54 -7.04 8.21
CA ASP A 73 -10.16 -5.68 7.79
C ASP A 73 -11.34 -4.85 7.26
N ALA A 74 -12.39 -5.49 6.75
CA ALA A 74 -13.59 -4.81 6.26
C ALA A 74 -14.56 -4.45 7.39
N ARG A 75 -15.13 -3.23 7.32
CA ARG A 75 -16.18 -2.76 8.25
C ARG A 75 -17.43 -3.63 8.31
N CYS A 76 -17.71 -4.40 7.26
CA CYS A 76 -18.88 -5.27 7.17
C CYS A 76 -18.48 -6.65 6.67
N HIS A 77 -18.90 -7.70 7.36
CA HIS A 77 -18.64 -9.09 6.94
C HIS A 77 -19.62 -9.49 5.84
N ARG A 78 -19.07 -9.85 4.67
CA ARG A 78 -19.89 -10.38 3.56
C ARG A 78 -20.61 -11.64 4.05
N GLY A 79 -21.92 -11.68 3.90
CA GLY A 79 -22.79 -12.77 4.37
C GLY A 79 -23.43 -12.55 5.74
N CYS A 80 -22.93 -11.62 6.56
CA CYS A 80 -23.66 -11.17 7.76
C CYS A 80 -24.30 -9.80 7.58
N GLU A 81 -23.74 -8.95 6.70
CA GLU A 81 -24.26 -7.63 6.33
C GLU A 81 -24.47 -6.65 7.51
N MET A 82 -23.88 -6.96 8.68
CA MET A 82 -23.92 -6.11 9.86
C MET A 82 -22.65 -5.28 9.99
N PRO A 83 -22.75 -4.00 10.42
CA PRO A 83 -21.60 -3.19 10.76
C PRO A 83 -20.80 -3.84 11.89
N GLY A 84 -19.51 -4.04 11.66
CA GLY A 84 -18.58 -4.54 12.66
C GLY A 84 -18.28 -3.49 13.73
N THR A 85 -17.82 -3.95 14.89
CA THR A 85 -17.26 -3.09 15.93
C THR A 85 -15.74 -3.00 15.76
N LEU A 86 -15.17 -1.80 15.84
CA LEU A 86 -13.72 -1.61 15.75
C LEU A 86 -13.05 -2.27 16.96
N VAL A 87 -12.06 -3.13 16.71
CA VAL A 87 -11.30 -3.85 17.75
C VAL A 87 -9.89 -3.29 17.90
N SER A 88 -9.26 -2.89 16.80
CA SER A 88 -7.90 -2.32 16.81
C SER A 88 -7.66 -1.43 15.60
N GLY A 89 -6.57 -0.65 15.65
CA GLY A 89 -6.17 0.27 14.60
C GLY A 89 -7.06 1.52 14.52
N VAL A 90 -6.99 2.19 13.38
CA VAL A 90 -7.65 3.47 13.12
C VAL A 90 -8.85 3.21 12.22
N ALA A 91 -10.04 3.63 12.66
CA ALA A 91 -11.30 3.31 11.98
C ALA A 91 -11.30 3.66 10.48
N TRP A 92 -10.75 4.82 10.11
CA TRP A 92 -10.75 5.30 8.72
C TRP A 92 -9.60 4.73 7.89
N LEU A 93 -8.60 4.10 8.50
CA LEU A 93 -7.44 3.57 7.79
C LEU A 93 -7.70 2.13 7.36
N ASP A 94 -7.98 1.97 6.08
CA ASP A 94 -8.12 0.67 5.42
C ASP A 94 -6.82 0.23 4.73
N ASN A 95 -6.89 -0.93 4.10
CA ASN A 95 -5.77 -1.50 3.33
C ASN A 95 -5.27 -0.56 2.23
N ASP A 96 -6.14 0.21 1.58
CA ASP A 96 -5.73 1.09 0.50
C ASP A 96 -4.94 2.29 1.05
N GLY A 97 -5.37 2.84 2.19
CA GLY A 97 -4.61 3.87 2.92
C GLY A 97 -3.25 3.38 3.42
N VAL A 98 -3.18 2.15 3.95
CA VAL A 98 -1.91 1.52 4.37
C VAL A 98 -0.97 1.34 3.18
N ASN A 99 -1.47 0.76 2.08
CA ASN A 99 -0.70 0.57 0.85
C ASN A 99 -0.18 1.89 0.28
N ALA A 100 -1.01 2.93 0.27
CA ALA A 100 -0.61 4.25 -0.21
C ALA A 100 0.54 4.84 0.64
N ALA A 101 0.43 4.74 1.96
CA ALA A 101 1.48 5.22 2.87
C ALA A 101 2.79 4.43 2.71
N ALA A 102 2.71 3.11 2.62
CA ALA A 102 3.86 2.25 2.44
C ALA A 102 4.55 2.47 1.08
N THR A 103 3.76 2.65 0.01
CA THR A 103 4.25 2.97 -1.33
C THR A 103 4.94 4.32 -1.35
N ALA A 104 4.35 5.35 -0.73
CA ALA A 104 4.97 6.67 -0.64
C ALA A 104 6.29 6.65 0.14
N ALA A 105 6.36 5.89 1.24
CA ALA A 105 7.58 5.71 2.01
C ALA A 105 8.67 4.99 1.20
N GLY A 106 8.32 3.90 0.51
CA GLY A 106 9.23 3.18 -0.38
C GLY A 106 9.75 4.07 -1.52
N ALA A 107 8.87 4.84 -2.16
CA ALA A 107 9.26 5.79 -3.21
C ALA A 107 10.23 6.87 -2.70
N CYS A 108 9.96 7.43 -1.50
CA CYS A 108 10.85 8.39 -0.86
C CYS A 108 12.24 7.80 -0.56
N LEU A 109 12.29 6.60 0.01
CA LEU A 109 13.54 5.90 0.28
C LEU A 109 14.32 5.60 -1.01
N GLY A 110 13.63 5.17 -2.07
CA GLY A 110 14.22 4.94 -3.38
C GLY A 110 14.80 6.23 -3.98
N TYR A 111 14.06 7.33 -3.92
CA TYR A 111 14.53 8.64 -4.40
C TYR A 111 15.76 9.13 -3.63
N LEU A 112 15.75 9.08 -2.29
CA LEU A 112 16.88 9.50 -1.47
C LEU A 112 18.12 8.64 -1.71
N SER A 113 17.93 7.32 -1.89
CA SER A 113 19.02 6.40 -2.20
C SER A 113 19.62 6.68 -3.58
N ALA A 114 18.80 6.99 -4.58
CA ALA A 114 19.26 7.37 -5.90
C ALA A 114 20.04 8.71 -5.87
N MET A 115 19.56 9.71 -5.12
CA MET A 115 20.27 10.99 -4.96
C MET A 115 21.62 10.84 -4.25
N ALA A 116 21.77 9.90 -3.33
CA ALA A 116 23.04 9.63 -2.65
C ALA A 116 24.09 8.94 -3.55
N MET A 117 23.69 8.41 -4.71
CA MET A 117 24.58 7.78 -5.69
C MET A 117 25.08 8.73 -6.78
N HIS A 118 24.57 9.97 -6.79
CA HIS A 118 24.99 11.06 -7.66
C HIS A 118 26.00 11.97 -6.96
#